data_AF-A0A661QHZ3-F1
#
_entry.id   AF-A0A661QHZ3-F1
#
_cell.length_a   1.000
_cell.length_b   1.000
_cell.length_c   1.000
_cell.angle_alpha   90.00
_cell.angle_beta   90.00
_cell.angle_gamma   90.00
#
_symmetry.space_group_name_H-M   'P 1'
#
loop_
_entity.id
_entity.type
_entity.pdbx_description
1 polymer ?
#
loop_
_entity_poly.entity_id
_entity_poly.type
_entity_poly.pdbx_seq_one_letter_code
_entity_poly.pdbx_strand_id
1 'polypeptide(L)' 'MNSSKKKKNEDLNLERDLPLSREDIEYMGRVKVNSDPDLGPYIDFLMEIGAFDGPYEKRTFYDEEFELP' A
#
# COMPACT_ATOMS: atom_id res chain seq x y z
N MET A 1 2.97 -25.63 30.26
CA MET A 1 2.06 -25.70 29.10
C MET A 1 1.65 -24.27 28.76
N ASN A 2 2.32 -23.64 27.79
CA ASN A 2 2.02 -22.27 27.41
C ASN A 2 1.13 -22.32 26.17
N SER A 3 -0.14 -21.96 26.33
CA SER A 3 -1.14 -21.97 25.27
C SER A 3 -0.90 -20.81 24.31
N SER A 4 -0.38 -21.13 23.13
CA SER A 4 -0.23 -20.23 22.00
C SER A 4 -1.61 -19.73 21.57
N LYS A 5 -1.98 -18.51 21.94
CA LYS A 5 -3.16 -17.81 21.37
C LYS A 5 -2.87 -17.53 19.89
N LYS A 6 -3.28 -18.43 19.01
CA LYS A 6 -3.38 -18.19 17.56
C LYS A 6 -4.29 -16.96 17.36
N LYS A 7 -3.71 -15.83 16.95
CA LYS A 7 -4.50 -14.72 16.40
C LYS A 7 -5.18 -15.27 15.15
N LYS A 8 -6.51 -15.29 15.15
CA LYS A 8 -7.29 -15.62 13.96
C LYS A 8 -6.97 -14.54 12.92
N ASN A 9 -6.78 -14.95 11.67
CA ASN A 9 -6.79 -14.03 10.54
C ASN A 9 -8.20 -13.43 10.51
N GLU A 10 -8.36 -12.23 11.04
CA GLU A 10 -9.53 -11.41 10.79
C GLU A 10 -9.32 -10.83 9.39
N ASP A 11 -10.10 -11.30 8.43
CA ASP A 11 -10.11 -10.76 7.07
C ASP A 11 -10.47 -9.28 7.16
N LEU A 12 -9.53 -8.42 6.78
CA LEU A 12 -9.70 -6.97 6.74
C LEU A 12 -10.83 -6.64 5.77
N ASN A 13 -11.99 -6.21 6.29
CA ASN A 13 -13.14 -5.86 5.49
C ASN A 13 -13.07 -4.37 5.16
N LEU A 14 -12.45 -4.04 4.04
CA LEU A 14 -12.18 -2.65 3.63
C LEU A 14 -13.43 -1.77 3.55
N GLU A 15 -14.61 -2.33 3.29
CA GLU A 15 -15.88 -1.58 3.26
C GLU A 15 -16.40 -1.22 4.67
N ARG A 16 -16.10 -2.06 5.66
CA ARG A 16 -16.51 -1.85 7.07
C ARG A 16 -15.45 -1.18 7.91
N ASP A 17 -14.19 -1.43 7.60
CA ASP A 17 -13.05 -1.08 8.44
C ASP A 17 -12.38 0.23 8.00
N LEU A 18 -12.76 0.79 6.85
CA LEU A 18 -12.23 2.06 6.31
C LEU A 18 -13.28 3.14 5.96
N PRO A 19 -14.49 3.22 6.55
CA PRO A 19 -15.34 4.38 6.32
C PRO A 19 -14.73 5.61 7.02
N LEU A 20 -14.19 6.53 6.22
CA LEU A 20 -13.75 7.83 6.71
C LEU A 20 -14.93 8.58 7.30
N SER A 21 -14.76 9.14 8.50
CA SER A 21 -15.76 10.01 9.10
C SER A 21 -15.83 11.35 8.36
N ARG A 22 -16.89 12.12 8.61
CA ARG A 22 -17.02 13.46 7.99
C ARG A 22 -15.91 14.38 8.47
N GLU A 23 -15.51 14.23 9.72
CA GLU A 23 -14.43 14.93 10.37
C GLU A 23 -13.08 14.61 9.72
N ASP A 24 -12.86 13.34 9.34
CA ASP A 24 -11.65 12.92 8.61
C ASP A 24 -11.57 13.57 7.23
N ILE A 25 -12.69 13.60 6.51
CA ILE A 25 -12.79 14.22 5.18
C ILE A 25 -12.54 15.74 5.27
N GLU A 26 -13.12 16.40 6.27
CA GLU A 26 -12.87 17.83 6.52
C GLU A 26 -11.42 18.10 6.90
N TYR A 27 -10.80 17.24 7.70
CA TYR A 27 -9.40 17.36 8.07
C TYR A 27 -8.49 17.19 6.85
N MET A 28 -8.73 16.17 6.02
CA MET A 28 -7.99 15.97 4.76
C MET A 28 -8.11 17.15 3.80
N GLY A 29 -9.28 17.81 3.75
CA GLY A 29 -9.46 19.03 2.93
C GLY A 29 -8.74 20.26 3.46
N ARG A 30 -8.48 20.34 4.78
CA ARG A 30 -7.75 21.44 5.42
C ARG A 30 -6.24 21.24 5.41
N VAL A 31 -5.79 19.99 5.50
CA VAL A 31 -4.39 19.62 5.33
C VAL A 31 -4.02 19.89 3.88
N LYS A 32 -3.36 21.03 3.64
CA LYS A 32 -2.62 21.23 2.41
C LYS A 32 -1.52 20.18 2.39
N VAL A 33 -1.79 19.05 1.74
CA VAL A 33 -0.73 18.13 1.33
C VAL A 33 0.22 19.01 0.51
N ASN A 34 1.43 19.21 1.01
CA ASN A 34 2.44 19.94 0.25
C ASN A 34 2.46 19.32 -1.15
N SER A 35 2.20 20.13 -2.17
CA SER A 35 2.11 19.63 -3.54
C SER A 35 3.42 19.00 -4.02
N ASP A 36 4.50 19.26 -3.30
CA ASP A 36 5.82 18.68 -3.47
C ASP A 36 6.36 18.23 -2.10
N PRO A 37 6.02 17.03 -1.62
CA PRO A 37 6.57 16.49 -0.39
C PRO A 37 8.04 16.13 -0.62
N ASP A 38 8.92 16.49 0.31
CA ASP A 38 10.30 16.01 0.28
C ASP A 38 10.31 14.49 0.49
N LEU A 39 10.58 13.76 -0.59
CA LEU A 39 10.62 12.31 -0.61
C LEU A 39 11.96 11.76 -0.09
N GLY A 40 12.98 12.60 0.09
CA GLY A 40 14.32 12.15 0.52
C GLY A 40 14.29 11.21 1.73
N PRO A 41 13.71 11.63 2.87
CA PRO A 41 13.61 10.79 4.07
C PRO A 41 12.82 9.49 3.86
N TYR A 42 11.82 9.51 2.98
CA TYR A 42 11.04 8.32 2.66
C TYR A 42 11.85 7.32 1.83
N ILE A 43 12.64 7.81 0.87
CA ILE A 43 13.55 6.97 0.09
C ILE A 43 14.64 6.37 0.97
N ASP A 44 15.22 7.15 1.89
CA ASP A 44 16.22 6.66 2.85
C ASP A 44 15.66 5.52 3.72
N PHE A 45 14.42 5.68 4.21
CA PHE A 45 13.72 4.62 4.94
C PHE A 45 13.50 3.37 4.07
N LEU A 46 13.07 3.53 2.82
CA LEU A 46 12.88 2.40 1.90
C LEU A 46 14.17 1.64 1.63
N MET A 47 15.30 2.34 1.55
CA MET A 47 16.61 1.72 1.47
C MET A 47 17.00 0.99 2.76
N GLU A 48 16.75 1.58 3.93
CA GLU A 48 17.07 0.97 5.24
C GLU A 48 16.34 -0.37 5.44
N ILE A 49 15.07 -0.45 5.03
CA ILE A 49 14.28 -1.69 5.18
C ILE A 49 14.53 -2.72 4.06
N GLY A 50 15.42 -2.43 3.10
CA GLY A 50 15.70 -3.31 1.98
C GLY A 50 14.54 -3.46 1.00
N ALA A 51 13.68 -2.44 0.85
CA ALA A 51 12.52 -2.51 -0.04
C ALA A 51 12.90 -2.78 -1.51
N PHE A 52 14.13 -2.45 -1.89
CA PHE A 52 14.65 -2.63 -3.25
C PHE A 52 15.48 -3.92 -3.41
N ASP A 53 15.68 -4.71 -2.35
CA ASP A 53 16.51 -5.92 -2.37
C ASP A 53 15.77 -7.14 -2.95
N GLY A 54 14.50 -6.95 -3.34
CA GLY A 54 13.68 -7.99 -3.93
C GLY A 54 14.26 -8.52 -5.25
N PRO A 55 14.08 -9.81 -5.56
CA PRO A 55 14.48 -10.35 -6.86
C PRO A 55 13.72 -9.63 -7.97
N TYR A 56 14.44 -9.16 -8.98
CA TYR A 56 13.80 -8.67 -10.20
C TYR A 56 12.99 -9.79 -10.84
N GLU A 57 11.66 -9.66 -10.83
CA GLU A 57 10.81 -10.57 -11.57
C GLU A 57 11.13 -10.47 -13.06
N LYS A 58 11.46 -11.59 -13.68
CA LYS A 58 11.57 -11.68 -15.14
C LYS A 58 10.18 -11.44 -15.72
N ARG A 59 9.94 -10.23 -16.21
CA ARG A 59 8.72 -9.91 -16.95
C ARG A 59 8.77 -10.64 -18.29
N THR A 60 7.85 -11.58 -18.49
CA THR A 60 7.54 -12.12 -19.81
C THR A 60 6.54 -11.18 -20.45
N PHE A 61 7.01 -10.43 -21.46
CA PHE A 61 6.12 -9.69 -22.33
C PHE A 61 5.52 -10.67 -23.33
N TYR A 62 4.20 -10.70 -23.45
CA TYR A 62 3.49 -11.46 -24.47
C TYR A 62 3.03 -10.47 -25.52
N ASP A 63 3.25 -10.79 -26.80
CA ASP A 63 2.69 -10.01 -27.89
C ASP A 63 1.17 -10.17 -27.86
N GLU A 64 0.46 -9.05 -27.78
CA GLU A 64 -0.99 -9.01 -27.69
C GLU A 64 -1.57 -9.21 -29.10
N GLU A 65 -1.84 -10.46 -29.47
CA GLU A 65 -2.56 -10.80 -30.69
C GLU A 65 -4.07 -10.60 -30.46
N PHE A 66 -4.56 -9.39 -30.74
CA PHE A 66 -6.00 -9.15 -30.79
C PHE A 66 -6.57 -9.58 -32.14
N GLU A 67 -7.47 -10.55 -32.15
CA GLU A 67 -8.36 -10.79 -33.28
C GLU A 67 -9.45 -9.71 -33.30
N LEU A 68 -9.49 -8.91 -34.37
CA LEU A 68 -10.58 -7.97 -34.62
C LEU A 68 -11.82 -8.74 -35.12
N PRO A 69 -13.00 -8.58 -34.50
CA PRO A 69 -14.26 -9.15 -34.99
C PRO A 69 -14.79 -8.45 -36.25
#